data_AF-A0A661NWS9-F1
#
_entry.id   AF-A0A661NWS9-F1
#
_cell.length_a   1.000
_cell.length_b   1.000
_cell.length_c   1.000
_cell.angle_alpha   90.00
_cell.angle_beta   90.00
_cell.angle_gamma   90.00
#
_symmetry.space_group_name_H-M   'P 1'
#
loop_
_entity.id
_entity.type
_entity.pdbx_description
1 polymer ?
#
loop_
_entity_poly.entity_id
_entity_poly.type
_entity_poly.pdbx_seq_one_letter_code
_entity_poly.pdbx_strand_id
1 'polypeptide(L)'
;MTAKISGFNDSNIRISTQELLQQIYVALDKGETDFEILSSGHHDIGGPFWSVEGKPLKFRVKNPGQRVGAFGLAGNQIIVEGSTPADAGWLNAGAELIIKGDSGDTTAHCAASGKIFVAGQVGTRSGSLMKHDPAFPAPELWVLKNTGSFSFEFMGGGTAIVCGIDCEERDSVLGERSCMGMVGGTVYVRGPVRNLPDEVWMLDLNAADIDFLSAGLPVFLKNIERDKYLEQLTDFSQWQKVTAKSDEERRLRHSMRPTMREFRLNTWVADGGIFGG
;
A
#
# COMPACT_ATOMS: atom_id res chain seq x y z
N MET A 1 -29.07 2.92 -9.92
CA MET A 1 -28.54 2.68 -11.28
C MET A 1 -27.04 2.95 -11.22
N THR A 2 -26.25 2.79 -12.28
CA THR A 2 -24.84 3.22 -12.24
C THR A 2 -24.75 4.67 -12.67
N ALA A 3 -24.28 5.55 -11.77
CA ALA A 3 -24.08 6.97 -12.05
C ALA A 3 -22.81 7.15 -12.89
N LYS A 4 -22.95 7.75 -14.08
CA LYS A 4 -21.83 8.03 -14.98
C LYS A 4 -21.40 9.49 -14.83
N ILE A 5 -20.15 9.71 -14.46
CA ILE A 5 -19.59 11.04 -14.19
C ILE A 5 -18.35 11.24 -15.06
N SER A 6 -18.33 12.36 -15.79
CA SER A 6 -17.23 12.74 -16.67
C SER A 6 -16.46 13.90 -16.08
N GLY A 7 -15.14 13.81 -16.10
CA GLY A 7 -14.22 14.90 -15.80
C GLY A 7 -14.12 15.97 -16.89
N PHE A 8 -15.05 15.97 -17.85
CA PHE A 8 -15.13 16.91 -18.95
C PHE A 8 -16.56 17.44 -19.08
N ASN A 9 -16.70 18.73 -19.39
CA ASN A 9 -17.99 19.34 -19.70
C ASN A 9 -18.42 19.08 -21.16
N ASP A 10 -19.58 19.61 -21.56
CA ASP A 10 -20.15 19.43 -22.91
C ASP A 10 -19.26 20.01 -24.03
N SER A 11 -18.40 20.97 -23.70
CA SER A 11 -17.39 21.54 -24.62
C SER A 11 -16.09 20.74 -24.64
N ASN A 12 -16.06 19.56 -24.01
CA ASN A 12 -14.90 18.69 -23.85
C ASN A 12 -13.70 19.34 -23.13
N ILE A 13 -13.98 20.28 -22.23
CA ILE A 13 -12.98 20.95 -21.39
C ILE A 13 -12.94 20.23 -20.04
N ARG A 14 -11.73 19.91 -19.56
CA ARG A 14 -11.52 19.29 -18.24
C ARG A 14 -12.10 20.21 -17.16
N ILE A 15 -13.02 19.68 -16.35
CA ILE A 15 -13.56 20.40 -15.19
C ILE A 15 -12.56 20.43 -14.04
N SER A 16 -12.86 21.17 -12.97
CA SER A 16 -12.06 21.13 -11.75
C SER A 16 -12.31 19.85 -10.95
N THR A 17 -11.37 19.48 -10.09
CA THR A 17 -11.57 18.37 -9.13
C THR A 17 -12.78 18.64 -8.24
N GLN A 18 -12.97 19.88 -7.80
CA GLN A 18 -14.10 20.28 -6.98
C GLN A 18 -15.44 19.99 -7.67
N GLU A 19 -15.59 20.40 -8.93
CA GLU A 19 -16.82 20.16 -9.70
C GLU A 19 -17.09 18.67 -9.88
N LEU A 20 -16.05 17.87 -10.17
CA LEU A 20 -16.22 16.41 -10.29
C LEU A 20 -16.68 15.78 -8.97
N LEU A 21 -16.06 16.15 -7.83
CA LEU A 21 -16.46 15.63 -6.53
C LEU A 21 -17.88 16.09 -6.14
N GLN A 22 -18.27 17.32 -6.49
CA GLN A 22 -19.64 17.81 -6.29
C GLN A 22 -20.66 17.01 -7.10
N GLN A 23 -20.34 16.60 -8.32
CA GLN A 23 -21.21 15.71 -9.11
C GLN A 23 -21.40 14.35 -8.42
N ILE A 24 -20.36 13.81 -7.78
CA ILE A 24 -20.46 12.58 -6.99
C ILE A 24 -21.41 12.79 -5.80
N TYR A 25 -21.26 13.88 -5.04
CA TYR A 25 -22.16 14.19 -3.92
C TYR A 25 -23.62 14.33 -4.36
N VAL A 26 -23.89 15.04 -5.46
CA VAL A 26 -25.25 15.18 -6.00
C VAL A 26 -25.86 13.82 -6.40
N ALA A 27 -25.05 12.90 -6.89
CA ALA A 27 -25.50 11.54 -7.20
C ALA A 27 -25.70 10.70 -5.93
N LEU A 28 -24.84 10.84 -4.91
CA LEU A 28 -25.03 10.22 -3.59
C LEU A 28 -26.33 10.68 -2.92
N ASP A 29 -26.66 11.98 -2.99
CA ASP A 29 -27.90 12.56 -2.45
C ASP A 29 -29.16 12.00 -3.14
N LYS A 30 -29.02 11.52 -4.38
CA LYS A 30 -30.07 10.80 -5.12
C LYS A 30 -30.15 9.31 -4.77
N GLY A 31 -29.31 8.83 -3.86
CA GLY A 31 -29.25 7.44 -3.42
C GLY A 31 -28.42 6.51 -4.32
N GLU A 32 -27.61 7.06 -5.24
CA GLU A 32 -26.74 6.24 -6.08
C GLU A 32 -25.58 5.64 -5.25
N THR A 33 -25.24 4.39 -5.56
CA THR A 33 -24.21 3.62 -4.83
C THR A 33 -23.17 2.99 -5.76
N ASP A 34 -23.37 3.03 -7.07
CA ASP A 34 -22.41 2.55 -8.08
C ASP A 34 -22.08 3.70 -9.03
N PHE A 35 -20.78 3.95 -9.24
CA PHE A 35 -20.24 5.07 -10.00
C PHE A 35 -19.26 4.60 -11.06
N GLU A 36 -19.42 5.10 -12.28
CA GLU A 36 -18.43 5.04 -13.35
C GLU A 36 -17.86 6.44 -13.59
N ILE A 37 -16.57 6.62 -13.33
CA ILE A 37 -15.91 7.92 -13.35
C ILE A 37 -14.81 7.92 -14.42
N LEU A 38 -15.00 8.76 -15.43
CA LEU A 38 -13.94 9.10 -16.38
C LEU A 38 -13.21 10.34 -15.89
N SER A 39 -12.04 10.17 -15.28
CA SER A 39 -11.22 11.27 -14.78
C SER A 39 -10.13 11.67 -15.79
N SER A 40 -9.39 12.72 -15.46
CA SER A 40 -8.20 13.19 -16.16
C SER A 40 -7.28 13.85 -15.13
N GLY A 41 -6.85 13.07 -14.14
CA GLY A 41 -6.03 13.58 -13.03
C GLY A 41 -6.82 14.34 -11.97
N HIS A 42 -8.10 14.07 -11.75
CA HIS A 42 -8.84 14.60 -10.60
C HIS A 42 -8.51 13.79 -9.35
N HIS A 43 -8.31 14.47 -8.23
CA HIS A 43 -7.80 13.89 -6.98
C HIS A 43 -8.94 13.35 -6.10
N ASP A 44 -8.60 12.51 -5.13
CA ASP A 44 -9.48 12.12 -4.01
C ASP A 44 -10.77 11.36 -4.39
N ILE A 45 -10.82 10.80 -5.61
CA ILE A 45 -11.97 10.03 -6.08
C ILE A 45 -12.10 8.73 -5.29
N GLY A 46 -13.33 8.40 -4.89
CA GLY A 46 -13.65 7.15 -4.18
C GLY A 46 -13.20 7.11 -2.73
N GLY A 47 -12.67 8.23 -2.22
CA GLY A 47 -12.13 8.35 -0.87
C GLY A 47 -13.17 8.48 0.24
N PRO A 48 -13.32 9.65 0.90
CA PRO A 48 -14.15 9.82 2.11
C PRO A 48 -15.66 9.87 1.83
N PHE A 49 -16.12 9.17 0.79
CA PHE A 49 -17.54 9.08 0.45
C PHE A 49 -18.24 8.02 1.30
N TRP A 50 -19.44 8.35 1.76
CA TRP A 50 -20.33 7.48 2.49
C TRP A 50 -21.77 7.74 2.05
N SER A 51 -22.65 6.75 2.21
CA SER A 51 -24.09 6.94 2.04
C SER A 51 -24.76 7.10 3.39
N VAL A 52 -25.80 7.92 3.46
CA VAL A 52 -26.54 8.20 4.70
C VAL A 52 -27.08 6.93 5.36
N GLU A 53 -27.46 5.95 4.53
CA GLU A 53 -27.99 4.65 4.98
C GLU A 53 -26.91 3.60 5.26
N GLY A 54 -25.62 3.95 5.16
CA GLY A 54 -24.50 3.01 5.36
C GLY A 54 -24.37 1.93 4.28
N LYS A 55 -25.02 2.12 3.12
CA LYS A 55 -24.88 1.25 1.96
C LYS A 55 -23.45 1.31 1.39
N PRO A 56 -22.84 0.15 1.09
CA PRO A 56 -21.57 0.05 0.37
C PRO A 56 -21.57 0.87 -0.93
N LEU A 57 -20.49 1.59 -1.18
CA LEU A 57 -20.29 2.33 -2.43
C LEU A 57 -19.31 1.57 -3.34
N LYS A 58 -19.58 1.61 -4.64
CA LYS A 58 -18.70 1.06 -5.66
C LYS A 58 -18.28 2.13 -6.67
N PHE A 59 -16.99 2.30 -6.86
CA PHE A 59 -16.42 3.22 -7.84
C PHE A 59 -15.61 2.47 -8.88
N ARG A 60 -15.84 2.72 -10.16
CA ARG A 60 -14.97 2.32 -11.27
C ARG A 60 -14.37 3.58 -11.88
N VAL A 61 -13.06 3.74 -11.78
CA VAL A 61 -12.36 5.01 -12.07
C VAL A 61 -11.32 4.81 -13.17
N LYS A 62 -11.32 5.69 -14.17
CA LYS A 62 -10.26 5.78 -15.19
C LYS A 62 -9.46 7.06 -15.02
N ASN A 63 -8.14 6.98 -15.21
CA ASN A 63 -7.19 8.12 -15.16
C ASN A 63 -7.32 9.01 -13.91
N PRO A 64 -7.32 8.45 -12.69
CA PRO A 64 -7.38 9.25 -11.47
C PRO A 64 -6.12 10.11 -11.27
N GLY A 65 -6.26 11.16 -10.48
CA GLY A 65 -5.14 11.90 -9.91
C GLY A 65 -4.70 11.35 -8.56
N GLN A 66 -3.94 12.14 -7.81
CA GLN A 66 -3.42 11.74 -6.49
C GLN A 66 -4.55 11.40 -5.52
N ARG A 67 -4.25 10.55 -4.53
CA ARG A 67 -5.15 10.23 -3.41
C ARG A 67 -6.45 9.51 -3.78
N VAL A 68 -6.49 8.81 -4.90
CA VAL A 68 -7.62 7.92 -5.18
C VAL A 68 -7.79 6.90 -4.05
N GLY A 69 -9.03 6.75 -3.56
CA GLY A 69 -9.35 5.87 -2.43
C GLY A 69 -8.78 6.31 -1.08
N ALA A 70 -8.31 7.56 -0.92
CA ALA A 70 -7.85 8.05 0.37
C ALA A 70 -9.00 8.12 1.39
N PHE A 71 -8.75 7.79 2.65
CA PHE A 71 -9.79 7.68 3.69
C PHE A 71 -10.92 6.69 3.34
N GLY A 72 -10.63 5.68 2.51
CA GLY A 72 -11.60 4.68 2.11
C GLY A 72 -12.26 3.98 3.31
N LEU A 73 -13.58 3.96 3.33
CA LEU A 73 -14.37 3.43 4.45
C LEU A 73 -14.76 1.96 4.24
N ALA A 74 -14.99 1.26 5.36
CA ALA A 74 -15.40 -0.14 5.35
C ALA A 74 -16.63 -0.40 4.46
N GLY A 75 -16.54 -1.45 3.65
CA GLY A 75 -17.59 -1.85 2.70
C GLY A 75 -17.48 -1.19 1.33
N ASN A 76 -16.78 -0.07 1.19
CA ASN A 76 -16.59 0.57 -0.11
C ASN A 76 -15.59 -0.21 -0.97
N GLN A 77 -15.87 -0.28 -2.27
CA GLN A 77 -14.98 -0.87 -3.28
C GLN A 77 -14.61 0.17 -4.33
N ILE A 78 -13.32 0.37 -4.57
CA ILE A 78 -12.80 1.29 -5.58
C ILE A 78 -11.96 0.48 -6.56
N ILE A 79 -12.33 0.50 -7.84
CA ILE A 79 -11.62 -0.19 -8.93
C ILE A 79 -11.04 0.87 -9.86
N VAL A 80 -9.72 0.91 -9.97
CA VAL A 80 -9.02 1.76 -10.93
C VAL A 80 -8.65 0.93 -12.16
N GLU A 81 -9.24 1.31 -13.29
CA GLU A 81 -8.98 0.74 -14.61
C GLU A 81 -7.71 1.36 -15.20
N GLY A 82 -6.55 0.96 -14.67
CA GLY A 82 -5.23 1.45 -15.07
C GLY A 82 -4.34 1.75 -13.88
N SER A 83 -3.33 2.60 -14.10
CA SER A 83 -2.37 3.00 -13.08
C SER A 83 -2.85 4.19 -12.26
N THR A 84 -2.30 4.34 -11.06
CA THR A 84 -2.54 5.45 -10.14
C THR A 84 -1.26 6.24 -9.88
N PRO A 85 -1.36 7.57 -9.70
CA PRO A 85 -0.23 8.36 -9.20
C PRO A 85 -0.07 8.16 -7.67
N ALA A 86 0.66 9.07 -7.01
CA ALA A 86 0.98 8.95 -5.59
C ALA A 86 -0.23 8.97 -4.65
N ASP A 87 0.00 8.49 -3.41
CA ASP A 87 -0.94 8.48 -2.29
C ASP A 87 -2.22 7.63 -2.49
N ALA A 88 -2.20 6.64 -3.39
CA ALA A 88 -3.35 5.74 -3.57
C ALA A 88 -3.66 4.98 -2.27
N GLY A 89 -4.91 5.03 -1.80
CA GLY A 89 -5.31 4.41 -0.54
C GLY A 89 -4.69 5.05 0.71
N TRP A 90 -4.25 6.30 0.64
CA TRP A 90 -3.74 7.03 1.82
C TRP A 90 -4.78 7.04 2.94
N LEU A 91 -4.39 6.65 4.15
CA LEU A 91 -5.29 6.54 5.31
C LEU A 91 -6.52 5.65 5.05
N ASN A 92 -6.39 4.60 4.22
CA ASN A 92 -7.47 3.63 4.03
C ASN A 92 -7.89 3.04 5.40
N ALA A 93 -9.20 3.09 5.67
CA ALA A 93 -9.80 2.75 6.94
C ALA A 93 -10.84 1.62 6.81
N GLY A 94 -10.77 0.84 5.73
CA GLY A 94 -11.62 -0.34 5.56
C GLY A 94 -12.05 -0.63 4.13
N ALA A 95 -11.80 0.27 3.17
CA ALA A 95 -12.19 0.03 1.79
C ALA A 95 -11.34 -1.05 1.12
N GLU A 96 -11.90 -1.66 0.09
CA GLU A 96 -11.18 -2.47 -0.89
C GLU A 96 -10.81 -1.59 -2.09
N LEU A 97 -9.52 -1.35 -2.29
CA LEU A 97 -8.99 -0.59 -3.43
C LEU A 97 -8.24 -1.53 -4.38
N ILE A 98 -8.72 -1.64 -5.61
CA ILE A 98 -8.20 -2.51 -6.65
C ILE A 98 -7.60 -1.64 -7.75
N ILE A 99 -6.30 -1.77 -8.01
CA ILE A 99 -5.57 -1.00 -9.02
C ILE A 99 -5.08 -1.98 -10.09
N LYS A 100 -5.62 -1.86 -11.32
CA LYS A 100 -5.34 -2.78 -12.43
C LYS A 100 -4.03 -2.50 -13.17
N GLY A 101 -3.30 -1.46 -12.78
CA GLY A 101 -1.97 -1.09 -13.29
C GLY A 101 -0.94 -0.94 -12.18
N ASP A 102 0.03 -0.06 -12.41
CA ASP A 102 1.02 0.33 -11.40
C ASP A 102 0.44 1.37 -10.43
N SER A 103 0.99 1.45 -9.23
CA SER A 103 0.67 2.52 -8.29
C SER A 103 1.91 3.33 -7.95
N GLY A 104 1.73 4.65 -7.84
CA GLY A 104 2.82 5.58 -7.56
C GLY A 104 3.39 5.46 -6.15
N ASP A 105 4.17 6.48 -5.78
CA ASP A 105 4.74 6.62 -4.44
C ASP A 105 3.64 6.61 -3.37
N THR A 106 4.01 6.24 -2.14
CA THR A 106 3.17 6.33 -0.94
C THR A 106 1.84 5.58 -1.03
N THR A 107 1.77 4.54 -1.85
CA THR A 107 0.61 3.63 -1.91
C THR A 107 0.38 3.00 -0.54
N ALA A 108 -0.87 2.97 -0.06
CA ALA A 108 -1.24 2.49 1.27
C ALA A 108 -0.56 3.21 2.45
N HIS A 109 -0.05 4.43 2.23
CA HIS A 109 0.56 5.20 3.30
C HIS A 109 -0.43 5.44 4.44
N CYS A 110 -0.02 5.15 5.67
CA CYS A 110 -0.86 5.23 6.87
C CYS A 110 -2.16 4.40 6.82
N ALA A 111 -2.27 3.37 5.98
CA ALA A 111 -3.45 2.52 6.00
C ALA A 111 -3.65 1.88 7.38
N ALA A 112 -4.89 1.85 7.86
CA ALA A 112 -5.28 1.41 9.19
C ALA A 112 -6.24 0.20 9.17
N SER A 113 -6.96 -0.01 8.06
CA SER A 113 -7.74 -1.20 7.79
C SER A 113 -8.01 -1.34 6.27
N GLY A 114 -8.73 -2.38 5.87
CA GLY A 114 -9.11 -2.62 4.47
C GLY A 114 -8.03 -3.32 3.66
N LYS A 115 -8.28 -3.47 2.36
CA LYS A 115 -7.40 -4.20 1.44
C LYS A 115 -7.06 -3.36 0.23
N ILE A 116 -5.79 -3.35 -0.15
CA ILE A 116 -5.31 -2.65 -1.35
C ILE A 116 -4.63 -3.68 -2.23
N PHE A 117 -5.13 -3.87 -3.45
CA PHE A 117 -4.62 -4.83 -4.43
C PHE A 117 -4.04 -4.07 -5.63
N VAL A 118 -2.78 -4.34 -5.97
CA VAL A 118 -2.07 -3.68 -7.07
C VAL A 118 -1.57 -4.71 -8.08
N ALA A 119 -2.04 -4.58 -9.33
CA ALA A 119 -1.69 -5.49 -10.42
C ALA A 119 -0.28 -5.30 -10.97
N GLY A 120 0.34 -4.15 -10.67
CA GLY A 120 1.67 -3.77 -11.11
C GLY A 120 2.68 -3.67 -9.96
N GLN A 121 3.62 -2.74 -10.12
CA GLN A 121 4.56 -2.34 -9.08
C GLN A 121 4.00 -1.17 -8.25
N VAL A 122 4.60 -0.94 -7.08
CA VAL A 122 4.32 0.24 -6.23
C VAL A 122 5.56 1.13 -6.11
N GLY A 123 5.37 2.44 -5.94
CA GLY A 123 6.44 3.41 -5.83
C GLY A 123 7.13 3.46 -4.45
N THR A 124 7.93 4.50 -4.26
CA THR A 124 8.69 4.82 -3.05
C THR A 124 7.77 4.99 -1.84
N ARG A 125 8.18 4.54 -0.65
CA ARG A 125 7.43 4.67 0.62
C ARG A 125 6.03 4.04 0.62
N SER A 126 5.82 3.04 -0.23
CA SER A 126 4.57 2.28 -0.21
C SER A 126 4.48 1.44 1.05
N GLY A 127 3.31 1.44 1.70
CA GLY A 127 3.07 0.79 2.99
C GLY A 127 3.74 1.48 4.19
N SER A 128 4.34 2.66 4.00
CA SER A 128 4.92 3.40 5.11
C SER A 128 3.85 3.79 6.13
N LEU A 129 4.18 3.71 7.42
CA LEU A 129 3.27 4.02 8.53
C LEU A 129 1.95 3.21 8.54
N MET A 130 1.85 2.08 7.83
CA MET A 130 0.74 1.14 8.01
C MET A 130 0.65 0.73 9.49
N LYS A 131 -0.56 0.72 10.04
CA LYS A 131 -0.82 0.47 11.47
C LYS A 131 -2.00 -0.46 11.62
N HIS A 132 -2.01 -1.22 12.71
CA HIS A 132 -3.13 -2.08 13.06
C HIS A 132 -3.58 -1.74 14.47
N ASP A 133 -4.82 -1.28 14.57
CA ASP A 133 -5.55 -1.26 15.83
C ASP A 133 -6.16 -2.66 16.04
N PRO A 134 -5.84 -3.37 17.13
CA PRO A 134 -6.38 -4.70 17.42
C PRO A 134 -7.91 -4.79 17.47
N ALA A 135 -8.61 -3.65 17.64
CA ALA A 135 -10.08 -3.60 17.60
C ALA A 135 -10.66 -3.78 16.17
N PHE A 136 -9.84 -3.63 15.12
CA PHE A 136 -10.27 -3.67 13.73
C PHE A 136 -9.43 -4.65 12.90
N PRO A 137 -9.93 -5.16 11.77
CA PRO A 137 -9.12 -5.96 10.86
C PRO A 137 -7.86 -5.22 10.43
N ALA A 138 -6.72 -5.92 10.43
CA ALA A 138 -5.44 -5.37 10.01
C ALA A 138 -5.48 -4.95 8.53
N PRO A 139 -4.83 -3.84 8.14
CA PRO A 139 -4.77 -3.44 6.74
C PRO A 139 -3.89 -4.41 5.94
N GLU A 140 -4.31 -4.71 4.72
CA GLU A 140 -3.56 -5.55 3.79
C GLU A 140 -3.14 -4.78 2.53
N LEU A 141 -1.86 -4.86 2.14
CA LEU A 141 -1.36 -4.38 0.86
C LEU A 141 -0.81 -5.55 0.03
N TRP A 142 -1.41 -5.83 -1.12
CA TRP A 142 -0.98 -6.88 -2.04
C TRP A 142 -0.45 -6.27 -3.33
N VAL A 143 0.76 -6.64 -3.72
CA VAL A 143 1.48 -6.12 -4.88
C VAL A 143 1.96 -7.28 -5.74
N LEU A 144 1.61 -7.26 -7.03
CA LEU A 144 1.98 -8.36 -7.93
C LEU A 144 3.47 -8.36 -8.27
N LYS A 145 4.06 -7.18 -8.48
CA LYS A 145 5.46 -7.04 -8.89
C LYS A 145 6.35 -6.72 -7.69
N ASN A 146 7.04 -5.58 -7.74
CA ASN A 146 8.02 -5.12 -6.76
C ASN A 146 7.59 -3.80 -6.09
N THR A 147 8.38 -3.36 -5.11
CA THR A 147 8.23 -2.04 -4.48
C THR A 147 9.36 -1.09 -4.87
N GLY A 148 9.13 0.21 -4.67
CA GLY A 148 10.19 1.23 -4.67
C GLY A 148 10.92 1.32 -3.33
N SER A 149 11.87 2.24 -3.23
CA SER A 149 12.68 2.45 -2.02
C SER A 149 11.84 2.85 -0.80
N PHE A 150 12.35 2.61 0.41
CA PHE A 150 11.71 2.95 1.67
C PHE A 150 10.32 2.30 1.87
N SER A 151 10.02 1.21 1.16
CA SER A 151 8.75 0.51 1.36
C SER A 151 8.64 0.00 2.79
N PHE A 152 7.45 0.09 3.39
CA PHE A 152 7.16 -0.33 4.77
C PHE A 152 7.98 0.40 5.85
N GLU A 153 8.52 1.60 5.54
CA GLU A 153 9.17 2.46 6.51
C GLU A 153 8.20 2.83 7.65
N PHE A 154 8.64 2.67 8.90
CA PHE A 154 7.82 2.93 10.11
C PHE A 154 6.50 2.14 10.17
N MET A 155 6.38 1.00 9.48
CA MET A 155 5.23 0.12 9.59
C MET A 155 5.09 -0.38 11.03
N GLY A 156 3.93 -0.14 11.65
CA GLY A 156 3.61 -0.53 13.03
C GLY A 156 2.62 -1.68 13.12
N GLY A 157 2.02 -2.10 12.00
CA GLY A 157 1.04 -3.17 11.93
C GLY A 157 0.50 -3.35 10.52
N GLY A 158 -0.32 -4.39 10.34
CA GLY A 158 -0.80 -4.77 9.01
C GLY A 158 0.00 -5.90 8.38
N THR A 159 -0.43 -6.28 7.18
CA THR A 159 0.21 -7.32 6.38
C THR A 159 0.46 -6.81 4.98
N ALA A 160 1.67 -6.97 4.47
CA ALA A 160 1.99 -6.70 3.08
C ALA A 160 2.43 -7.97 2.37
N ILE A 161 2.08 -8.08 1.08
CA ILE A 161 2.38 -9.22 0.23
C ILE A 161 2.98 -8.69 -1.06
N VAL A 162 4.22 -9.06 -1.37
CA VAL A 162 4.94 -8.62 -2.58
C VAL A 162 5.35 -9.85 -3.38
N CYS A 163 4.70 -10.09 -4.51
CA CYS A 163 4.78 -11.37 -5.23
C CYS A 163 5.99 -11.50 -6.17
N GLY A 164 6.67 -10.39 -6.48
CA GLY A 164 7.91 -10.42 -7.27
C GLY A 164 7.77 -11.01 -8.67
N ILE A 165 6.60 -10.88 -9.30
CA ILE A 165 6.39 -11.30 -10.69
C ILE A 165 7.16 -10.38 -11.65
N ASP A 166 7.81 -10.96 -12.65
CA ASP A 166 8.68 -10.30 -13.62
C ASP A 166 9.83 -9.51 -12.94
N CYS A 167 10.40 -10.08 -11.88
CA CYS A 167 11.47 -9.47 -11.07
C CYS A 167 12.70 -10.40 -10.92
N GLU A 168 12.79 -11.46 -11.72
CA GLU A 168 13.83 -12.50 -11.64
C GLU A 168 15.25 -11.95 -11.87
N GLU A 169 15.38 -10.90 -12.68
CA GLU A 169 16.67 -10.24 -12.96
C GLU A 169 17.02 -9.14 -11.95
N ARG A 170 16.16 -8.86 -10.98
CA ARG A 170 16.42 -7.84 -9.96
C ARG A 170 17.22 -8.42 -8.81
N ASP A 171 18.16 -7.62 -8.31
CA ASP A 171 18.91 -7.95 -7.09
C ASP A 171 18.01 -8.04 -5.84
N SER A 172 16.89 -7.32 -5.83
CA SER A 172 15.91 -7.31 -4.74
C SER A 172 14.52 -6.93 -5.24
N VAL A 173 13.50 -7.62 -4.73
CA VAL A 173 12.07 -7.36 -4.97
C VAL A 173 11.58 -6.18 -4.11
N LEU A 174 12.18 -5.98 -2.95
CA LEU A 174 11.98 -4.79 -2.13
C LEU A 174 13.01 -3.72 -2.53
N GLY A 175 12.56 -2.47 -2.67
CA GLY A 175 13.47 -1.36 -2.96
C GLY A 175 14.43 -1.06 -1.80
N GLU A 176 15.40 -0.18 -2.05
CA GLU A 176 16.43 0.20 -1.08
C GLU A 176 15.83 0.70 0.24
N ARG A 177 16.45 0.32 1.37
CA ARG A 177 16.05 0.75 2.72
C ARG A 177 14.59 0.43 3.07
N SER A 178 14.07 -0.70 2.58
CA SER A 178 12.75 -1.18 2.97
C SER A 178 12.71 -1.60 4.44
N CYS A 179 11.56 -1.48 5.09
CA CYS A 179 11.31 -1.81 6.50
C CYS A 179 12.10 -0.98 7.53
N MET A 180 12.74 0.13 7.13
CA MET A 180 13.44 1.02 8.06
C MET A 180 12.50 1.53 9.15
N GLY A 181 12.87 1.31 10.42
CA GLY A 181 12.05 1.70 11.55
C GLY A 181 10.71 0.97 11.65
N MET A 182 10.48 -0.11 10.89
CA MET A 182 9.33 -1.00 11.06
C MET A 182 9.30 -1.48 12.51
N VAL A 183 8.19 -1.36 13.22
CA VAL A 183 8.02 -1.77 14.63
C VAL A 183 6.94 -2.83 14.84
N GLY A 184 6.17 -3.15 13.80
CA GLY A 184 5.18 -4.22 13.83
C GLY A 184 4.68 -4.56 12.44
N GLY A 185 3.81 -5.56 12.37
CA GLY A 185 3.27 -6.09 11.12
C GLY A 185 4.15 -7.18 10.48
N THR A 186 3.70 -7.69 9.34
CA THR A 186 4.38 -8.75 8.58
C THR A 186 4.43 -8.39 7.10
N VAL A 187 5.59 -8.60 6.47
CA VAL A 187 5.75 -8.46 5.01
C VAL A 187 6.12 -9.82 4.43
N TYR A 188 5.23 -10.41 3.65
CA TYR A 188 5.52 -11.59 2.84
C TYR A 188 6.09 -11.17 1.50
N VAL A 189 7.17 -11.82 1.09
CA VAL A 189 7.88 -11.48 -0.14
C VAL A 189 8.35 -12.74 -0.84
N ARG A 190 8.09 -12.80 -2.15
CA ARG A 190 8.59 -13.85 -3.03
C ARG A 190 9.76 -13.35 -3.85
N GLY A 191 10.87 -14.07 -3.86
CA GLY A 191 12.08 -13.73 -4.61
C GLY A 191 13.18 -13.07 -3.76
N PRO A 192 14.27 -12.60 -4.38
CA PRO A 192 15.43 -12.10 -3.67
C PRO A 192 15.11 -10.82 -2.88
N VAL A 193 15.69 -10.69 -1.69
CA VAL A 193 15.57 -9.50 -0.83
C VAL A 193 16.94 -9.11 -0.31
N ARG A 194 17.28 -7.83 -0.41
CA ARG A 194 18.54 -7.26 0.09
C ARG A 194 18.32 -5.99 0.90
N ASN A 195 19.38 -5.57 1.60
CA ASN A 195 19.47 -4.27 2.29
C ASN A 195 18.35 -4.03 3.31
N LEU A 196 17.89 -5.10 3.97
CA LEU A 196 16.99 -4.97 5.11
C LEU A 196 17.72 -4.40 6.33
N PRO A 197 17.04 -3.60 7.16
CA PRO A 197 17.58 -3.12 8.41
C PRO A 197 17.82 -4.25 9.40
N ASP A 198 18.79 -4.06 10.27
CA ASP A 198 19.05 -4.97 11.38
C ASP A 198 17.91 -5.01 12.43
N GLU A 199 16.94 -4.10 12.35
CA GLU A 199 15.75 -4.05 13.22
C GLU A 199 14.63 -5.04 12.84
N VAL A 200 14.80 -5.79 11.75
CA VAL A 200 13.86 -6.83 11.30
C VAL A 200 14.50 -8.21 11.24
N TRP A 201 13.66 -9.24 11.31
CA TRP A 201 14.00 -10.62 11.00
C TRP A 201 13.51 -10.96 9.60
N MET A 202 14.28 -11.76 8.87
CA MET A 202 13.83 -12.46 7.66
C MET A 202 13.80 -13.94 7.99
N LEU A 203 12.62 -14.55 7.84
CA LEU A 203 12.32 -15.89 8.32
C LEU A 203 11.64 -16.71 7.21
N ASP A 204 11.76 -18.03 7.30
CA ASP A 204 10.96 -18.94 6.49
C ASP A 204 9.49 -18.89 6.91
N LEU A 205 8.62 -19.32 5.99
CA LEU A 205 7.20 -19.44 6.26
C LEU A 205 6.91 -20.63 7.19
N ASN A 206 5.96 -20.44 8.10
CA ASN A 206 5.33 -21.51 8.87
C ASN A 206 3.97 -21.89 8.26
N ALA A 207 3.31 -22.89 8.85
CA ALA A 207 2.01 -23.37 8.35
C ALA A 207 0.92 -22.29 8.32
N ALA A 208 0.85 -21.43 9.34
CA ALA A 208 -0.16 -20.35 9.39
C ALA A 208 0.10 -19.29 8.31
N ASP A 209 1.36 -19.00 8.01
CA ASP A 209 1.73 -18.10 6.92
C ASP A 209 1.30 -18.67 5.56
N ILE A 210 1.55 -19.98 5.34
CA ILE A 210 1.15 -20.70 4.13
C ILE A 210 -0.37 -20.72 3.98
N ASP A 211 -1.11 -20.97 5.06
CA ASP A 211 -2.58 -20.97 5.04
C ASP A 211 -3.12 -19.58 4.68
N PHE A 212 -2.54 -18.52 5.26
CA PHE A 212 -2.90 -17.14 4.95
C PHE A 212 -2.67 -16.81 3.46
N LEU A 213 -1.49 -17.13 2.93
CA LEU A 213 -1.17 -16.87 1.52
C LEU A 213 -2.02 -17.73 0.58
N SER A 214 -2.25 -19.00 0.91
CA SER A 214 -3.08 -19.93 0.12
C SER A 214 -4.53 -19.45 0.01
N ALA A 215 -5.07 -18.85 1.06
CA ALA A 215 -6.41 -18.28 1.05
C ALA A 215 -6.47 -16.93 0.31
N GLY A 216 -5.46 -16.08 0.49
CA GLY A 216 -5.47 -14.71 -0.04
C GLY A 216 -5.06 -14.58 -1.50
N LEU A 217 -4.10 -15.38 -1.99
CA LEU A 217 -3.59 -15.30 -3.36
C LEU A 217 -4.67 -15.48 -4.44
N PRO A 218 -5.59 -16.47 -4.36
CA PRO A 218 -6.67 -16.58 -5.33
C PRO A 218 -7.59 -15.35 -5.37
N VAL A 219 -7.88 -14.76 -4.19
CA VAL A 219 -8.73 -13.56 -4.09
C VAL A 219 -8.02 -12.36 -4.69
N PHE A 220 -6.75 -12.17 -4.35
CA PHE A 220 -5.92 -11.10 -4.89
C PHE A 220 -5.85 -11.18 -6.42
N LEU A 221 -5.42 -12.33 -6.97
CA LEU A 221 -5.23 -12.53 -8.40
C LEU A 221 -6.52 -12.37 -9.20
N LYS A 222 -7.65 -12.86 -8.68
CA LYS A 222 -8.96 -12.67 -9.32
C LYS A 222 -9.35 -11.20 -9.41
N ASN A 223 -9.14 -10.43 -8.34
CA ASN A 223 -9.49 -9.01 -8.30
C ASN A 223 -8.67 -8.17 -9.30
N ILE A 224 -7.39 -8.52 -9.50
CA ILE A 224 -6.52 -7.84 -10.47
C ILE A 224 -6.56 -8.47 -11.88
N GLU A 225 -7.36 -9.51 -12.09
CA GLU A 225 -7.50 -10.25 -13.35
C GLU A 225 -6.15 -10.84 -13.82
N ARG A 226 -5.47 -11.57 -12.92
CA ARG A 226 -4.15 -12.18 -13.14
C ARG A 226 -4.06 -13.62 -12.63
N ASP A 227 -5.16 -14.37 -12.69
CA ASP A 227 -5.30 -15.75 -12.19
C ASP A 227 -4.22 -16.71 -12.72
N LYS A 228 -3.67 -16.44 -13.91
CA LYS A 228 -2.61 -17.23 -14.54
C LYS A 228 -1.34 -17.41 -13.68
N TYR A 229 -1.09 -16.53 -12.70
CA TYR A 229 0.09 -16.63 -11.83
C TYR A 229 -0.13 -17.50 -10.59
N LEU A 230 -1.33 -18.04 -10.36
CA LEU A 230 -1.64 -18.75 -9.12
C LEU A 230 -0.73 -19.97 -8.89
N GLU A 231 -0.50 -20.78 -9.93
CA GLU A 231 0.39 -21.94 -9.84
C GLU A 231 1.82 -21.53 -9.46
N GLN A 232 2.34 -20.47 -10.09
CA GLN A 232 3.67 -19.94 -9.76
C GLN A 232 3.75 -19.39 -8.33
N LEU A 233 2.72 -18.67 -7.88
CA LEU A 233 2.73 -18.01 -6.56
C LEU A 233 2.45 -18.96 -5.40
N THR A 234 1.94 -20.17 -5.68
CA THR A 234 1.71 -21.21 -4.67
C THR A 234 2.93 -22.12 -4.43
N ASP A 235 4.06 -21.88 -5.12
CA ASP A 235 5.35 -22.41 -4.72
C ASP A 235 5.91 -21.62 -3.52
N PHE A 236 5.47 -21.99 -2.32
CA PHE A 236 5.83 -21.33 -1.06
C PHE A 236 7.31 -21.47 -0.68
N SER A 237 8.08 -22.33 -1.35
CA SER A 237 9.53 -22.42 -1.13
C SER A 237 10.28 -21.16 -1.61
N GLN A 238 9.66 -20.36 -2.47
CA GLN A 238 10.21 -19.10 -2.99
C GLN A 238 9.86 -17.89 -2.11
N TRP A 239 9.13 -18.10 -1.03
CA TRP A 239 8.62 -17.04 -0.17
C TRP A 239 9.36 -16.97 1.16
N GLN A 240 9.52 -15.76 1.66
CA GLN A 240 10.02 -15.48 2.99
C GLN A 240 9.09 -14.46 3.66
N LYS A 241 9.19 -14.34 4.98
CA LYS A 241 8.52 -13.28 5.73
C LYS A 241 9.51 -12.38 6.44
N VAL A 242 9.21 -11.09 6.45
CA VAL A 242 9.93 -10.07 7.19
C VAL A 242 9.05 -9.58 8.34
N THR A 243 9.59 -9.60 9.56
CA THR A 243 8.88 -9.18 10.77
C THR A 243 9.77 -8.26 11.62
N ALA A 244 9.16 -7.32 12.33
CA ALA A 244 9.88 -6.50 13.31
C ALA A 244 10.49 -7.37 14.42
N LYS A 245 11.74 -7.07 14.81
CA LYS A 245 12.27 -7.52 16.11
C LYS A 245 11.44 -6.94 17.24
N SER A 246 11.29 -7.67 18.33
CA SER A 246 10.63 -7.20 19.55
C SER A 246 11.36 -6.02 20.19
N ASP A 247 10.65 -5.26 21.03
CA ASP A 247 11.23 -4.14 21.77
C ASP A 247 12.35 -4.57 22.72
N GLU A 248 12.30 -5.79 23.25
CA GLU A 248 13.38 -6.33 24.08
C GLU A 248 14.66 -6.58 23.26
N GLU A 249 14.55 -7.28 22.13
CA GLU A 249 15.67 -7.52 21.21
C GLU A 249 16.29 -6.22 20.73
N ARG A 250 15.48 -5.20 20.48
CA ARG A 250 15.94 -3.87 20.09
C ARG A 250 16.65 -3.16 21.22
N ARG A 251 16.12 -3.19 22.44
CA ARG A 251 16.73 -2.54 23.60
C ARG A 251 18.10 -3.11 23.93
N LEU A 252 18.26 -4.43 23.87
CA LEU A 252 19.57 -5.09 24.02
C LEU A 252 20.58 -4.57 22.99
N ARG A 253 20.13 -4.24 21.79
CA ARG A 253 20.97 -3.64 20.75
C ARG A 253 21.20 -2.15 20.94
N HIS A 254 20.19 -1.41 21.40
CA HIS A 254 20.33 0.01 21.72
C HIS A 254 21.33 0.25 22.86
N SER A 255 21.43 -0.64 23.85
CA SER A 255 22.48 -0.56 24.87
C SER A 255 23.90 -0.73 24.33
N MET A 256 24.05 -1.26 23.11
CA MET A 256 25.33 -1.36 22.40
C MET A 256 25.62 -0.16 21.50
N ARG A 257 24.66 0.78 21.31
CA ARG A 257 24.88 1.99 20.53
C ARG A 257 25.65 3.03 21.37
N PRO A 258 26.56 3.82 20.76
CA PRO A 258 27.17 4.93 21.45
C PRO A 258 26.09 5.89 21.94
N THR A 259 26.26 6.38 23.17
CA THR A 259 25.45 7.47 23.72
C THR A 259 25.51 8.69 22.79
N MET A 260 24.52 9.59 22.87
CA MET A 260 24.55 10.84 22.09
C MET A 260 25.85 11.64 22.29
N ARG A 261 26.44 11.55 23.49
CA ARG A 261 27.75 12.16 23.78
C ARG A 261 28.88 11.46 23.03
N GLU A 262 28.95 10.14 23.07
CA GLU A 262 29.98 9.36 22.36
C GLU A 262 29.85 9.51 20.85
N PHE A 263 28.63 9.44 20.31
CA PHE A 263 28.38 9.68 18.89
C PHE A 263 28.84 11.08 18.47
N ARG A 264 28.50 12.12 19.25
CA ARG A 264 28.94 13.49 18.97
C ARG A 264 30.46 13.60 18.96
N LEU A 265 31.15 13.03 19.94
CA LEU A 265 32.60 13.18 20.09
C LEU A 265 33.40 12.33 19.10
N ASN A 266 32.94 11.12 18.80
CA ASN A 266 33.74 10.11 18.13
C ASN A 266 33.29 9.79 16.70
N THR A 267 32.06 10.16 16.32
CA THR A 267 31.52 9.89 14.98
C THR A 267 31.19 11.19 14.27
N TRP A 268 30.29 12.00 14.83
CA TRP A 268 29.85 13.26 14.20
C TRP A 268 31.03 14.20 13.93
N VAL A 269 31.90 14.45 14.92
CA VAL A 269 33.00 15.41 14.80
C VAL A 269 34.23 14.79 14.10
N ALA A 270 34.44 13.48 14.22
CA ALA A 270 35.60 12.81 13.64
C ALA A 270 35.57 12.83 12.10
N ASP A 271 34.39 12.71 11.49
CA ASP A 271 34.18 12.88 10.04
C ASP A 271 34.00 14.38 9.65
N GLY A 272 34.48 15.30 10.51
CA GLY A 272 34.49 16.75 10.30
C GLY A 272 33.14 17.47 10.51
N GLY A 273 32.08 16.76 10.92
CA GLY A 273 30.78 17.34 11.23
C GLY A 273 30.09 17.96 10.00
N ILE A 274 29.28 19.00 10.21
CA ILE A 274 28.51 19.64 9.11
C ILE A 274 29.42 20.41 8.11
N PHE A 275 30.72 20.51 8.41
CA PHE A 275 31.75 21.18 7.62
C PHE A 275 32.97 20.27 7.34
N GLY A 276 32.81 18.97 7.55
CA GLY A 276 33.83 17.97 7.23
C GLY A 276 33.84 17.70 5.75
N GLY A 277 35.02 17.81 5.13
CA GLY A 277 35.21 17.57 3.68
C GLY A 277 34.92 16.14 3.25
#